data_AF-L0D9B3-F1
#
_entry.id   AF-L0D9B3-F1
#
_cell.length_a   1.000
_cell.length_b   1.000
_cell.length_c   1.000
_cell.angle_alpha   90.00
_cell.angle_beta   90.00
_cell.angle_gamma   90.00
#
_symmetry.space_group_name_H-M   'P 1'
#
loop_
_entity.id
_entity.type
_entity.pdbx_description
1 polymer ?
#
loop_
_entity_poly.entity_id
_entity_poly.type
_entity_poly.pdbx_seq_one_letter_code
_entity_poly.pdbx_strand_id
1 'polypeptide(L)'
;MATNYIKGRHERTRSRSRPSPAQAVVGDPFSDARKPRYHAFDALRGMAMFLVVGLHAALGYVAQEIPGVLWCVRDKPTSPVVDWFCWWSMGVSNPLYFTIAGFFAALLYETRGLRKYLENRGRRIAVPFLVAVPTVLPACLLAWIYGWLLSGRCTWRQAIKLRFRDPVIQAEQFGTAHLWFLEYLIVMLVAFGLFQWWRERRKTGTAVTGHGIVGLVLGSHWRPFLLALPTTALLWLSRRHVGIDAALDRHNSFLLNPLKLMHHASFFMVGAGLYRLRGQLDRLSRPAPWYLAMSVPVFVGRAWLLSRDWVSPLQGAEALALAVLGALFAWLIVFGAIGAAHRLFRQANPTLSYLADSSYWIYLVHMPVLGLIQGDLFLVPGHAAWKIPVTLIGTLAVGFGSYHCLVRYTAIGTRLHGRRERTAPTWSEPGTALPLLHLKHRQVRSSDQKAEL
;
A
#
# COMPACT_ATOMS: atom_id res chain seq x y z
N MET A 1 32.49 28.30 77.05
CA MET A 1 32.60 28.73 75.64
C MET A 1 32.42 27.47 74.79
N ALA A 2 31.20 27.22 74.28
CA ALA A 2 30.77 27.61 72.93
C ALA A 2 31.55 26.84 71.84
N THR A 3 31.03 26.16 70.81
CA THR A 3 29.69 25.77 70.30
C THR A 3 29.99 24.85 69.09
N ASN A 4 29.20 23.79 68.85
CA ASN A 4 28.83 23.16 67.54
C ASN A 4 29.91 22.73 66.50
N TYR A 5 29.76 21.77 65.58
CA TYR A 5 28.94 20.57 65.34
C TYR A 5 29.37 20.04 63.94
N ILE A 6 29.29 18.73 63.72
CA ILE A 6 29.07 18.00 62.43
C ILE A 6 30.23 17.15 61.89
N LYS A 7 29.92 15.85 61.90
CA LYS A 7 30.61 14.61 61.50
C LYS A 7 30.59 14.38 59.98
N GLY A 8 31.72 13.90 59.46
CA GLY A 8 31.82 12.59 58.79
C GLY A 8 31.50 12.48 57.30
N ARG A 9 32.51 12.11 56.50
CA ARG A 9 32.34 11.31 55.27
C ARG A 9 33.60 10.48 54.99
N HIS A 10 33.47 9.16 55.09
CA HIS A 10 34.48 8.15 54.79
C HIS A 10 34.65 7.91 53.28
N GLU A 11 35.89 7.62 52.91
CA GLU A 11 36.40 7.25 51.58
C GLU A 11 35.83 5.92 51.06
N ARG A 12 35.68 5.82 49.73
CA ARG A 12 35.36 4.58 49.01
C ARG A 12 36.56 4.13 48.17
N THR A 13 37.17 3.03 48.55
CA THR A 13 38.06 2.22 47.70
C THR A 13 37.24 1.21 46.88
N ARG A 14 37.60 1.06 45.61
CA ARG A 14 36.98 0.13 44.64
C ARG A 14 37.49 -1.30 44.87
N SER A 15 36.56 -2.26 44.95
CA SER A 15 36.83 -3.69 44.78
C SER A 15 35.90 -4.25 43.69
N ARG A 16 36.48 -5.00 42.75
CA ARG A 16 35.80 -5.67 41.62
C ARG A 16 35.06 -6.91 42.14
N SER A 17 33.73 -6.96 41.99
CA SER A 17 32.95 -8.19 42.11
C SER A 17 32.33 -8.58 40.76
N ARG A 18 32.47 -9.86 40.38
CA ARG A 18 31.77 -10.49 39.25
C ARG A 18 30.25 -10.44 39.51
N PRO A 19 29.39 -10.16 38.51
CA PRO A 19 27.94 -10.18 38.73
C PRO A 19 27.42 -11.63 38.83
N SER A 20 26.56 -11.83 39.83
CA SER A 20 25.81 -13.05 40.14
C SER A 20 24.79 -13.40 39.04
N PRO A 21 24.48 -14.69 38.78
CA PRO A 21 23.55 -15.14 37.73
C PRO A 21 22.06 -14.97 38.15
N ALA A 22 21.68 -13.76 38.55
CA ALA A 22 20.31 -13.47 39.03
C ALA A 22 19.75 -12.13 38.54
N GLN A 23 20.24 -11.62 37.41
CA GLN A 23 19.52 -10.59 36.64
C GLN A 23 19.10 -11.20 35.31
N ALA A 24 18.18 -12.17 35.40
CA ALA A 24 17.27 -12.42 34.30
C ALA A 24 16.63 -11.06 33.98
N VAL A 25 16.98 -10.51 32.82
CA VAL A 25 16.28 -9.40 32.21
C VAL A 25 14.81 -9.75 32.26
N VAL A 26 14.06 -9.10 33.16
CA VAL A 26 12.61 -9.16 33.16
C VAL A 26 12.19 -8.51 31.86
N GLY A 27 12.13 -9.32 30.81
CA GLY A 27 11.49 -8.96 29.56
C GLY A 27 10.07 -8.54 29.90
N ASP A 28 9.67 -7.37 29.41
CA ASP A 28 8.30 -6.89 29.45
C ASP A 28 7.37 -8.03 28.99
N PRO A 29 6.50 -8.59 29.86
CA PRO A 29 5.62 -9.70 29.51
C PRO A 29 4.63 -9.34 28.39
N PHE A 30 4.56 -8.07 27.99
CA PHE A 30 3.67 -7.55 26.97
C PHE A 30 4.36 -7.18 25.66
N SER A 31 5.68 -7.37 25.52
CA SER A 31 6.35 -7.19 24.23
C SER A 31 6.05 -8.31 23.22
N ASP A 32 5.51 -9.45 23.68
CA ASP A 32 5.37 -10.68 22.90
C ASP A 32 3.94 -11.20 22.74
N ALA A 33 2.93 -10.38 23.05
CA ALA A 33 1.59 -10.61 22.54
C ALA A 33 1.63 -10.41 21.01
N ARG A 34 1.90 -11.49 20.26
CA ARG A 34 1.90 -11.54 18.79
C ARG A 34 0.68 -10.80 18.28
N LYS A 35 0.87 -9.56 17.84
CA LYS A 35 -0.19 -8.76 17.20
C LYS A 35 -0.77 -9.62 16.08
N PRO A 36 -2.12 -9.72 15.94
CA PRO A 36 -2.70 -10.41 14.82
C PRO A 36 -2.20 -9.76 13.54
N ARG A 37 -1.26 -10.42 12.84
CA ARG A 37 -0.73 -9.91 11.58
C ARG A 37 -1.74 -10.31 10.52
N TYR A 38 -2.36 -9.31 9.90
CA TYR A 38 -3.31 -9.53 8.82
C TYR A 38 -2.56 -9.89 7.53
N HIS A 39 -2.10 -11.15 7.45
CA HIS A 39 -1.27 -11.68 6.36
C HIS A 39 -1.89 -11.44 4.97
N ALA A 40 -3.22 -11.56 4.86
CA ALA A 40 -3.96 -11.24 3.64
C ALA A 40 -3.79 -9.79 3.17
N PHE A 41 -3.86 -8.82 4.09
CA PHE A 41 -3.71 -7.41 3.77
C PHE A 41 -2.25 -7.05 3.44
N ASP A 42 -1.28 -7.69 4.09
CA ASP A 42 0.14 -7.56 3.73
C ASP A 42 0.41 -8.13 2.32
N ALA A 43 -0.14 -9.31 2.00
CA ALA A 43 -0.01 -9.92 0.69
C ALA A 43 -0.63 -9.04 -0.41
N LEU A 44 -1.84 -8.53 -0.20
CA LEU A 44 -2.50 -7.62 -1.15
C LEU A 44 -1.67 -6.36 -1.39
N ARG A 45 -1.14 -5.74 -0.32
CA ARG A 45 -0.29 -4.55 -0.45
C ARG A 45 0.98 -4.85 -1.24
N GLY A 46 1.61 -6.00 -1.01
CA GLY A 46 2.76 -6.46 -1.78
C GLY A 46 2.40 -6.67 -3.26
N MET A 47 1.37 -7.47 -3.54
CA MET A 47 0.93 -7.82 -4.91
C MET A 47 0.47 -6.60 -5.71
N ALA A 48 -0.32 -5.71 -5.10
CA ALA A 48 -0.76 -4.47 -5.75
C ALA A 48 0.42 -3.55 -6.08
N MET A 49 1.55 -3.63 -5.35
CA MET A 49 2.73 -2.82 -5.66
C MET A 49 3.38 -3.30 -6.94
N PHE A 50 3.55 -4.61 -7.11
CA PHE A 50 4.03 -5.16 -8.38
C PHE A 50 3.11 -4.81 -9.55
N LEU A 51 1.80 -4.86 -9.33
CA LEU A 51 0.83 -4.48 -10.35
C LEU A 51 0.99 -3.00 -10.76
N VAL A 52 1.21 -2.09 -9.81
CA VAL A 52 1.47 -0.67 -10.09
C VAL A 52 2.80 -0.46 -10.83
N VAL A 53 3.87 -1.16 -10.46
CA VAL A 53 5.15 -1.05 -11.19
C VAL A 53 5.00 -1.60 -12.61
N GLY A 54 4.25 -2.71 -12.78
CA GLY A 54 3.90 -3.26 -14.10
C GLY A 54 3.09 -2.27 -14.94
N LEU A 55 2.08 -1.62 -14.36
CA LEU A 55 1.33 -0.53 -14.98
C LEU A 55 2.29 0.56 -15.48
N HIS A 56 3.18 1.07 -14.63
CA HIS A 56 4.11 2.12 -15.03
C HIS A 56 5.10 1.65 -16.11
N ALA A 57 5.53 0.38 -16.08
CA ALA A 57 6.36 -0.18 -17.14
C ALA A 57 5.63 -0.23 -18.50
N ALA A 58 4.30 -0.33 -18.49
CA ALA A 58 3.45 -0.38 -19.68
C ALA A 58 3.02 1.00 -20.22
N LEU A 59 2.94 2.04 -19.36
CA LEU A 59 2.43 3.37 -19.75
C LEU A 59 3.20 4.06 -20.88
N GLY A 60 4.47 3.70 -21.11
CA GLY A 60 5.25 4.21 -22.25
C GLY A 60 4.83 3.67 -23.62
N TYR A 61 3.93 2.67 -23.66
CA TYR A 61 3.56 1.89 -24.85
C TYR A 61 2.05 1.87 -25.13
N VAL A 62 1.28 2.71 -24.43
CA VAL A 62 -0.18 2.83 -24.61
C VAL A 62 -0.50 3.52 -25.95
N ALA A 63 -1.58 3.10 -26.60
CA ALA A 63 -2.09 3.77 -27.80
C ALA A 63 -2.96 4.97 -27.43
N GLN A 64 -3.66 4.90 -26.30
CA GLN A 64 -4.60 5.92 -25.84
C GLN A 64 -4.03 6.67 -24.63
N GLU A 65 -3.68 7.93 -24.85
CA GLU A 65 -2.96 8.76 -23.87
C GLU A 65 -3.82 9.24 -22.70
N ILE A 66 -3.83 8.53 -21.58
CA ILE A 66 -4.61 8.95 -20.40
C ILE A 66 -4.38 10.45 -20.06
N PRO A 67 -5.41 11.31 -20.03
CA PRO A 67 -5.26 12.75 -19.87
C PRO A 67 -4.68 13.05 -18.48
N GLY A 68 -3.80 14.06 -18.42
CA GLY A 68 -3.06 14.41 -17.21
C GLY A 68 -1.87 13.47 -16.91
N VAL A 69 -1.72 12.34 -17.62
CA VAL A 69 -0.53 11.47 -17.47
C VAL A 69 0.61 11.97 -18.36
N LEU A 70 1.49 12.77 -17.78
CA LEU A 70 2.75 13.15 -18.42
C LEU A 70 3.79 12.02 -18.28
N TRP A 71 4.32 11.54 -19.40
CA TRP A 71 5.29 10.43 -19.45
C TRP A 71 6.65 10.83 -20.02
N CYS A 72 7.71 10.07 -19.70
CA CYS A 72 9.09 10.40 -20.06
C CYS A 72 9.39 10.20 -21.56
N VAL A 73 8.98 9.06 -22.12
CA VAL A 73 9.10 8.72 -23.54
C VAL A 73 7.84 8.03 -24.00
N ARG A 74 7.50 8.15 -25.28
CA ARG A 74 6.39 7.40 -25.87
C ARG A 74 6.92 6.61 -27.05
N ASP A 75 6.89 5.30 -26.90
CA ASP A 75 7.28 4.40 -27.96
C ASP A 75 6.04 4.03 -28.80
N LYS A 76 6.26 3.45 -29.97
CA LYS A 76 5.17 3.07 -30.87
C LYS A 76 4.27 2.04 -30.16
N PRO A 77 2.96 2.29 -30.07
CA PRO A 77 2.04 1.33 -29.47
C PRO A 77 2.00 0.07 -30.33
N THR A 78 1.95 -1.07 -29.66
CA THR A 78 2.00 -2.36 -30.36
C THR A 78 0.71 -3.17 -30.24
N SER A 79 -0.10 -2.94 -29.21
CA SER A 79 -1.33 -3.69 -28.99
C SER A 79 -2.30 -2.93 -28.08
N PRO A 80 -3.62 -2.89 -28.41
CA PRO A 80 -4.66 -2.34 -27.53
C PRO A 80 -4.75 -3.03 -26.16
N VAL A 81 -4.19 -4.24 -26.03
CA VAL A 81 -4.13 -4.98 -24.77
C VAL A 81 -3.32 -4.22 -23.72
N VAL A 82 -2.33 -3.41 -24.13
CA VAL A 82 -1.52 -2.58 -23.22
C VAL A 82 -2.38 -1.51 -22.55
N ASP A 83 -3.26 -0.84 -23.31
CA ASP A 83 -4.21 0.13 -22.78
C ASP A 83 -5.16 -0.52 -21.76
N TRP A 84 -5.73 -1.68 -22.12
CA TRP A 84 -6.64 -2.42 -21.26
C TRP A 84 -5.95 -2.88 -19.97
N PHE A 85 -4.72 -3.37 -20.07
CA PHE A 85 -3.91 -3.72 -18.90
C PHE A 85 -3.68 -2.50 -18.00
N CYS A 86 -3.41 -1.32 -18.56
CA CYS A 86 -3.21 -0.11 -17.78
C CYS A 86 -4.49 0.30 -17.05
N TRP A 87 -5.63 0.35 -17.74
CA TRP A 87 -6.92 0.68 -17.14
C TRP A 87 -7.35 -0.32 -16.07
N TRP A 88 -7.15 -1.62 -16.34
CA TRP A 88 -7.39 -2.69 -15.38
C TRP A 88 -6.55 -2.50 -14.13
N SER A 89 -5.24 -2.33 -14.29
CA SER A 89 -4.29 -2.18 -13.19
C SER A 89 -4.60 -0.97 -12.31
N MET A 90 -5.00 0.15 -12.92
CA MET A 90 -5.44 1.34 -12.18
C MET A 90 -6.75 1.08 -11.41
N GLY A 91 -7.74 0.48 -12.05
CA GLY A 91 -9.03 0.17 -11.44
C GLY A 91 -8.95 -0.92 -10.36
N VAL A 92 -7.91 -1.76 -10.36
CA VAL A 92 -7.61 -2.72 -9.29
C VAL A 92 -6.85 -2.05 -8.15
N SER A 93 -5.73 -1.41 -8.46
CA SER A 93 -4.75 -1.01 -7.44
C SER A 93 -5.25 0.14 -6.58
N ASN A 94 -5.79 1.19 -7.20
CA ASN A 94 -6.21 2.41 -6.51
C ASN A 94 -7.24 2.11 -5.40
N PRO A 95 -8.40 1.48 -5.69
CA PRO A 95 -9.40 1.26 -4.66
C PRO A 95 -8.90 0.29 -3.57
N LEU A 96 -8.11 -0.74 -3.93
CA LEU A 96 -7.51 -1.65 -2.95
C LEU A 96 -6.60 -0.92 -1.97
N TYR A 97 -5.70 -0.07 -2.44
CA TYR A 97 -4.79 0.66 -1.56
C TYR A 97 -5.52 1.58 -0.58
N PHE A 98 -6.52 2.32 -1.05
CA PHE A 98 -7.30 3.20 -0.16
C PHE A 98 -8.13 2.39 0.85
N THR A 99 -8.73 1.27 0.45
CA THR A 99 -9.44 0.37 1.39
C THR A 99 -8.50 -0.24 2.44
N ILE A 100 -7.32 -0.72 2.03
CA ILE A 100 -6.31 -1.24 2.97
C ILE A 100 -5.85 -0.14 3.94
N ALA A 101 -5.61 1.07 3.43
CA ALA A 101 -5.19 2.20 4.25
C ALA A 101 -6.24 2.59 5.30
N GLY A 102 -7.52 2.61 4.92
CA GLY A 102 -8.63 2.87 5.84
C GLY A 102 -8.79 1.79 6.92
N PHE A 103 -8.63 0.52 6.55
CA PHE A 103 -8.63 -0.60 7.50
C PHE A 103 -7.55 -0.43 8.57
N PHE A 104 -6.31 -0.17 8.14
CA PHE A 104 -5.19 0.02 9.08
C PHE A 104 -5.29 1.34 9.85
N ALA A 105 -5.91 2.39 9.29
CA ALA A 105 -6.16 3.63 9.99
C ALA A 105 -7.06 3.39 11.21
N ALA A 106 -8.18 2.68 11.01
CA ALA A 106 -9.10 2.33 12.07
C ALA A 106 -8.46 1.39 13.11
N LEU A 107 -7.70 0.37 12.68
CA LEU A 107 -6.94 -0.51 13.59
C LEU A 107 -5.97 0.26 14.48
N LEU A 108 -5.17 1.15 13.88
CA LEU A 108 -4.16 1.88 14.63
C LEU A 108 -4.80 2.87 15.61
N TYR A 109 -5.90 3.50 15.20
CA TYR A 109 -6.64 4.43 16.05
C TYR A 109 -7.25 3.70 17.26
N GLU A 110 -7.95 2.57 17.06
CA GLU A 110 -8.56 1.79 18.15
C GLU A 110 -7.48 1.27 19.13
N THR A 111 -6.34 0.82 18.62
CA THR A 111 -5.29 0.21 19.45
C THR A 111 -4.39 1.20 20.18
N ARG A 112 -4.25 2.45 19.70
CA ARG A 112 -3.27 3.40 20.26
C ARG A 112 -3.82 4.79 20.61
N GLY A 113 -5.05 5.10 20.23
CA GLY A 113 -5.67 6.41 20.39
C GLY A 113 -5.10 7.49 19.47
N LEU A 114 -5.71 8.67 19.49
CA LEU A 114 -5.44 9.78 18.56
C LEU A 114 -3.96 10.22 18.53
N ARG A 115 -3.34 10.45 19.69
CA ARG A 115 -1.97 10.99 19.77
C ARG A 115 -0.96 10.07 19.09
N LYS A 116 -0.93 8.80 19.49
CA LYS A 116 -0.02 7.80 18.91
C LYS A 116 -0.38 7.47 17.45
N TYR A 117 -1.66 7.58 17.07
CA TYR A 117 -2.09 7.48 15.69
C TYR A 117 -1.45 8.58 14.83
N LEU A 118 -1.63 9.86 15.20
CA LEU A 118 -1.08 10.99 14.44
C LEU A 118 0.45 10.96 14.40
N GLU A 119 1.11 10.63 15.52
CA GLU A 119 2.57 10.49 15.56
C GLU A 119 3.07 9.40 14.60
N ASN A 120 2.41 8.24 14.59
CA ASN A 120 2.77 7.13 13.72
C ASN A 120 2.53 7.48 12.24
N ARG A 121 1.38 8.05 11.89
CA ARG A 121 1.06 8.45 10.51
C ARG A 121 1.96 9.58 10.03
N GLY A 122 2.25 10.56 10.89
CA GLY A 122 3.22 11.61 10.63
C GLY A 122 4.60 11.04 10.30
N ARG A 123 5.14 10.19 11.17
CA ARG A 123 6.49 9.62 11.00
C ARG A 123 6.62 8.66 9.82
N ARG A 124 5.56 7.90 9.49
CA ARG A 124 5.63 6.82 8.48
C ARG A 124 5.07 7.19 7.10
N ILE A 125 4.32 8.28 6.99
CA ILE A 125 3.64 8.67 5.75
C ILE A 125 3.96 10.12 5.41
N ALA A 126 3.67 11.07 6.31
CA ALA A 126 3.87 12.49 6.02
C ALA A 126 5.35 12.87 5.91
N VAL A 127 6.20 12.41 6.84
CA VAL A 127 7.65 12.70 6.80
C VAL A 127 8.30 12.12 5.54
N PRO A 128 8.11 10.84 5.17
CA PRO A 128 8.68 10.32 3.93
C PRO A 128 8.16 11.03 2.68
N PHE A 129 6.88 11.44 2.65
CA PHE A 129 6.35 12.26 1.56
C PHE A 129 7.08 13.61 1.47
N LEU A 130 7.22 14.33 2.58
CA LEU A 130 7.92 15.62 2.64
C LEU A 130 9.41 15.51 2.29
N VAL A 131 10.05 14.37 2.57
CA VAL A 131 11.43 14.09 2.15
C VAL A 131 11.50 13.72 0.67
N ALA A 132 10.52 12.97 0.16
CA ALA A 132 10.46 12.56 -1.24
C ALA A 132 10.20 13.76 -2.18
N VAL A 133 9.49 14.80 -1.72
CA VAL A 133 9.25 16.01 -2.52
C VAL A 133 10.54 16.69 -3.00
N PRO A 134 11.54 17.02 -2.15
CA PRO A 134 12.80 17.62 -2.59
C PRO A 134 13.86 16.62 -3.08
N THR A 135 13.63 15.30 -2.97
CA THR A 135 14.64 14.28 -3.35
C THR A 135 14.19 13.43 -4.54
N VAL A 136 13.07 12.72 -4.40
CA VAL A 136 12.53 11.80 -5.40
C VAL A 136 11.89 12.55 -6.56
N LEU A 137 11.10 13.61 -6.31
CA LEU A 137 10.44 14.32 -7.41
C LEU A 137 11.43 15.02 -8.36
N PRO A 138 12.49 15.71 -7.89
CA PRO A 138 13.53 16.22 -8.77
C PRO A 138 14.24 15.11 -9.55
N ALA A 139 14.58 13.99 -8.90
CA ALA A 139 15.17 12.85 -9.60
C ALA A 139 14.23 12.29 -10.69
N CYS A 140 12.92 12.25 -10.42
CA CYS A 140 11.91 11.86 -11.39
C CYS A 140 11.84 12.85 -12.56
N LEU A 141 11.83 14.16 -12.27
CA LEU A 141 11.82 15.20 -13.30
C LEU A 141 13.07 15.12 -14.18
N LEU A 142 14.25 14.88 -13.60
CA LEU A 142 15.49 14.70 -14.37
C LEU A 142 15.41 13.48 -15.30
N ALA A 143 14.86 12.36 -14.83
CA ALA A 143 14.64 11.18 -15.66
C ALA A 143 13.62 11.45 -16.79
N TRP A 144 12.58 12.25 -16.53
CA TRP A 144 11.61 12.67 -17.56
C TRP A 144 12.23 13.61 -18.58
N ILE A 145 13.02 14.60 -18.14
CA ILE A 145 13.76 15.52 -19.02
C ILE A 145 14.70 14.74 -19.93
N TYR A 146 15.41 13.73 -19.40
CA TYR A 146 16.25 12.84 -20.20
C TYR A 146 15.44 12.18 -21.33
N GLY A 147 14.28 11.58 -20.99
CA GLY A 147 13.38 11.01 -21.98
C GLY A 147 12.90 12.03 -23.03
N TRP A 148 12.50 13.22 -22.62
CA TRP A 148 12.02 14.27 -23.53
C TRP A 148 13.11 14.81 -24.47
N LEU A 149 14.36 14.85 -24.02
CA LEU A 149 15.50 15.21 -24.85
C LEU A 149 15.74 14.14 -25.92
N LEU A 150 15.71 12.85 -25.52
CA LEU A 150 15.88 11.73 -26.45
C LEU A 150 14.75 11.64 -27.48
N SER A 151 13.51 11.88 -27.05
CA SER A 151 12.35 11.84 -27.94
C SER A 151 12.15 13.13 -28.75
N GLY A 152 13.05 14.11 -28.62
CA GLY A 152 12.96 15.41 -29.32
C GLY A 152 11.79 16.30 -28.89
N ARG A 153 11.15 16.05 -27.74
CA ARG A 153 10.03 16.85 -27.21
C ARG A 153 10.50 18.14 -26.54
N CYS A 154 11.76 18.21 -26.12
CA CYS A 154 12.35 19.44 -25.60
C CYS A 154 13.81 19.60 -26.02
N THR A 155 14.34 20.81 -25.84
CA THR A 155 15.76 21.15 -26.04
C THR A 155 16.45 21.37 -24.70
N TRP A 156 17.78 21.25 -24.68
CA TRP A 156 18.60 21.55 -23.49
C TRP A 156 18.31 22.94 -22.90
N ARG A 157 18.09 23.95 -23.76
CA ARG A 157 17.75 25.31 -23.31
C ARG A 157 16.41 25.37 -22.58
N GLN A 158 15.41 24.60 -23.04
CA GLN A 158 14.10 24.51 -22.39
C GLN A 158 14.18 23.75 -21.07
N ALA A 159 14.95 22.65 -21.04
CA ALA A 159 15.17 21.84 -19.85
C ALA A 159 15.82 22.63 -18.71
N ILE A 160 16.91 23.37 -18.98
CA ILE A 160 17.59 24.19 -17.96
C ILE A 160 16.68 25.29 -17.43
N LYS A 161 15.87 25.90 -18.30
CA LYS A 161 14.97 26.99 -17.91
C LYS A 161 13.65 26.50 -17.31
N LEU A 162 13.37 25.19 -17.33
CA LEU A 162 12.06 24.59 -17.01
C LEU A 162 10.90 25.35 -17.70
N ARG A 163 11.10 25.70 -18.97
CA ARG A 163 10.12 26.40 -19.81
C ARG A 163 10.00 25.68 -21.13
N PHE A 164 8.92 24.94 -21.29
CA PHE A 164 8.65 24.05 -22.42
C PHE A 164 7.63 24.68 -23.36
N ARG A 165 7.83 24.48 -24.67
CA ARG A 165 6.84 24.88 -25.69
C ARG A 165 5.71 23.86 -25.82
N ASP A 166 6.00 22.60 -25.50
CA ASP A 166 5.00 21.55 -25.41
C ASP A 166 4.01 21.90 -24.29
N PRO A 167 2.73 22.15 -24.60
CA PRO A 167 1.76 22.62 -23.61
C PRO A 167 1.46 21.57 -22.54
N VAL A 168 1.55 20.28 -22.87
CA VAL A 168 1.30 19.18 -21.92
C VAL A 168 2.45 19.11 -20.92
N ILE A 169 3.71 19.16 -21.40
CA ILE A 169 4.87 19.22 -20.50
C ILE A 169 4.77 20.47 -19.63
N GLN A 170 4.50 21.63 -20.23
CA GLN A 170 4.47 22.89 -19.50
C GLN A 170 3.39 22.92 -18.41
N ALA A 171 2.22 22.34 -18.66
CA ALA A 171 1.10 22.29 -17.72
C ALA A 171 1.30 21.25 -16.61
N GLU A 172 1.89 20.09 -16.91
CA GLU A 172 1.91 18.93 -16.02
C GLU A 172 3.32 18.63 -15.43
N GLN A 173 4.32 19.51 -15.64
CA GLN A 173 5.70 19.30 -15.15
C GLN A 173 5.86 19.38 -13.62
N PHE A 174 4.94 20.04 -12.90
CA PHE A 174 5.03 20.23 -11.45
C PHE A 174 3.82 19.65 -10.74
N GLY A 175 4.07 18.79 -9.76
CA GLY A 175 3.05 18.20 -8.92
C GLY A 175 3.62 17.00 -8.16
N THR A 176 2.75 16.17 -7.59
CA THR A 176 3.16 15.02 -6.79
C THR A 176 3.56 13.79 -7.62
N ALA A 177 3.38 13.80 -8.94
CA ALA A 177 3.65 12.68 -9.85
C ALA A 177 3.05 11.37 -9.32
N HIS A 178 3.82 10.29 -9.18
CA HIS A 178 3.35 9.03 -8.59
C HIS A 178 3.08 9.11 -7.08
N LEU A 179 3.54 10.16 -6.40
CA LEU A 179 3.34 10.39 -4.97
C LEU A 179 1.94 10.91 -4.61
N TRP A 180 1.09 11.19 -5.60
CA TRP A 180 -0.30 11.66 -5.42
C TRP A 180 -1.09 10.81 -4.43
N PHE A 181 -0.88 9.49 -4.42
CA PHE A 181 -1.55 8.60 -3.47
C PHE A 181 -1.25 9.00 -2.00
N LEU A 182 0.00 9.35 -1.67
CA LEU A 182 0.37 9.76 -0.31
C LEU A 182 -0.23 11.10 0.07
N GLU A 183 -0.25 12.06 -0.85
CA GLU A 183 -0.86 13.37 -0.65
C GLU A 183 -2.34 13.23 -0.25
N TYR A 184 -3.11 12.51 -1.07
CA TYR A 184 -4.52 12.24 -0.81
C TYR A 184 -4.71 11.43 0.49
N LEU A 185 -3.85 10.44 0.73
CA LEU A 185 -3.90 9.61 1.93
C LEU A 185 -3.64 10.42 3.20
N ILE A 186 -2.68 11.35 3.21
CA ILE A 186 -2.39 12.20 4.37
C ILE A 186 -3.64 12.98 4.77
N VAL A 187 -4.32 13.59 3.80
CA VAL A 187 -5.55 14.36 4.03
C VAL A 187 -6.65 13.47 4.60
N MET A 188 -6.87 12.28 4.00
CA MET A 188 -7.86 11.32 4.51
C MET A 188 -7.53 10.82 5.92
N LEU A 189 -6.26 10.58 6.24
CA LEU A 189 -5.82 10.14 7.57
C LEU A 189 -6.02 11.22 8.64
N VAL A 190 -5.74 12.48 8.31
CA VAL A 190 -5.99 13.63 9.20
C VAL A 190 -7.50 13.80 9.40
N ALA A 191 -8.28 13.82 8.32
CA ALA A 191 -9.74 13.92 8.38
C ALA A 191 -10.36 12.79 9.23
N PHE A 192 -9.88 11.55 9.06
CA PHE A 192 -10.30 10.41 9.87
C PHE A 192 -9.98 10.60 11.35
N GLY A 193 -8.76 11.05 11.69
CA GLY A 193 -8.36 11.31 13.07
C GLY A 193 -9.21 12.42 13.73
N LEU A 194 -9.44 13.52 13.01
CA LEU A 194 -10.29 14.63 13.47
C LEU A 194 -11.75 14.21 13.66
N PHE A 195 -12.29 13.41 12.73
CA PHE A 195 -13.64 12.87 12.84
C PHE A 195 -13.80 11.99 14.09
N GLN A 196 -12.84 11.11 14.34
CA GLN A 196 -12.87 10.21 15.49
C GLN A 196 -12.74 10.98 16.81
N TRP A 197 -11.85 11.98 16.87
CA TRP A 197 -11.71 12.89 18.01
C TRP A 197 -13.00 13.68 18.30
N TRP A 198 -13.62 14.22 17.26
CA TRP A 198 -14.88 14.96 17.37
C TRP A 198 -15.99 14.06 17.93
N ARG A 199 -16.08 12.82 17.42
CA ARG A 199 -17.04 11.82 17.88
C ARG A 199 -16.83 11.44 19.36
N GLU A 200 -15.58 11.33 19.80
CA GLU A 200 -15.24 11.05 21.21
C GLU A 200 -15.55 12.21 22.15
N ARG A 201 -15.48 13.46 21.67
CA ARG A 201 -15.86 14.64 22.46
C ARG A 201 -17.36 14.80 22.57
N ARG A 202 -18.11 14.45 21.52
CA ARG A 202 -19.58 14.43 21.54
C ARG A 202 -20.14 13.15 22.14
N LYS A 203 -19.62 12.67 23.27
CA LYS A 203 -20.24 11.56 24.05
C LYS A 203 -21.63 11.98 24.54
N THR A 204 -22.61 12.03 23.66
CA THR A 204 -24.01 11.78 24.01
C THR A 204 -24.09 10.29 24.35
N GLY A 205 -24.63 10.00 25.53
CA GLY A 205 -24.60 8.71 26.22
C GLY A 205 -25.37 7.56 25.57
N THR A 206 -25.39 7.46 24.25
CA THR A 206 -25.81 6.26 23.55
C THR A 206 -24.60 5.67 22.84
N ALA A 207 -24.11 4.54 23.36
CA ALA A 207 -23.31 3.63 22.57
C ALA A 207 -24.19 3.13 21.43
N VAL A 208 -24.33 3.94 20.37
CA VAL A 208 -24.97 3.49 19.14
C VAL A 208 -24.15 2.30 18.69
N THR A 209 -24.77 1.14 18.81
CA THR A 209 -24.32 -0.12 18.22
C THR A 209 -24.00 0.19 16.77
N GLY A 210 -22.71 0.42 16.49
CA GLY A 210 -22.19 0.91 15.20
C GLY A 210 -22.27 -0.13 14.07
N HIS A 211 -23.24 -1.02 14.18
CA HIS A 211 -23.59 -2.11 13.29
C HIS A 211 -24.76 -1.77 12.36
N GLY A 212 -25.52 -0.67 12.59
CA GLY A 212 -26.76 -0.38 11.86
C GLY A 212 -26.60 -0.33 10.33
N ILE A 213 -26.25 0.83 9.77
CA ILE A 213 -26.16 0.98 8.30
C ILE A 213 -24.87 0.36 7.76
N VAL A 214 -23.73 0.56 8.43
CA VAL A 214 -22.43 0.03 7.98
C VAL A 214 -22.43 -1.50 8.00
N GLY A 215 -22.99 -2.12 9.05
CA GLY A 215 -23.12 -3.57 9.13
C GLY A 215 -24.14 -4.11 8.14
N LEU A 216 -25.27 -3.42 7.93
CA LEU A 216 -26.26 -3.80 6.92
C LEU A 216 -25.68 -3.79 5.50
N VAL A 217 -25.02 -2.70 5.11
CA VAL A 217 -24.44 -2.57 3.76
C VAL A 217 -23.26 -3.51 3.58
N LEU A 218 -22.25 -3.46 4.46
CA LEU A 218 -21.02 -4.26 4.29
C LEU A 218 -21.20 -5.75 4.60
N GLY A 219 -22.19 -6.10 5.42
CA GLY A 219 -22.57 -7.48 5.74
C GLY A 219 -23.46 -8.14 4.67
N SER A 220 -24.00 -7.37 3.73
CA SER A 220 -24.80 -7.88 2.62
C SER A 220 -23.95 -8.51 1.52
N HIS A 221 -24.47 -9.57 0.89
CA HIS A 221 -23.89 -10.15 -0.33
C HIS A 221 -23.96 -9.19 -1.54
N TRP A 222 -24.86 -8.20 -1.49
CA TRP A 222 -25.06 -7.20 -2.55
C TRP A 222 -24.23 -5.93 -2.37
N ARG A 223 -23.33 -5.90 -1.37
CA ARG A 223 -22.49 -4.74 -1.05
C ARG A 223 -21.75 -4.11 -2.24
N PRO A 224 -21.22 -4.83 -3.26
CA PRO A 224 -20.54 -4.16 -4.35
C PRO A 224 -21.51 -3.31 -5.17
N PHE A 225 -22.73 -3.79 -5.36
CA PHE A 225 -23.79 -3.10 -6.09
C PHE A 225 -24.32 -1.89 -5.31
N LEU A 226 -24.54 -2.05 -4.00
CA LEU A 226 -24.99 -0.96 -3.14
C LEU A 226 -23.98 0.19 -3.09
N LEU A 227 -22.69 -0.12 -3.00
CA LEU A 227 -21.62 0.88 -2.98
C LEU A 227 -21.32 1.46 -4.36
N ALA A 228 -21.65 0.73 -5.44
CA ALA A 228 -21.51 1.23 -6.79
C ALA A 228 -22.48 2.39 -7.09
N LEU A 229 -23.64 2.46 -6.46
CA LEU A 229 -24.61 3.56 -6.67
C LEU A 229 -24.02 4.96 -6.38
N PRO A 230 -23.54 5.26 -5.16
CA PRO A 230 -22.93 6.57 -4.88
C PRO A 230 -21.61 6.77 -5.64
N THR A 231 -20.88 5.70 -5.92
CA THR A 231 -19.61 5.78 -6.66
C THR A 231 -19.86 6.14 -8.14
N THR A 232 -20.95 5.64 -8.73
CA THR A 232 -21.38 5.99 -10.09
C THR A 232 -21.65 7.48 -10.20
N ALA A 233 -22.36 8.06 -9.22
CA ALA A 233 -22.61 9.50 -9.21
C ALA A 233 -21.32 10.32 -9.18
N LEU A 234 -20.31 9.90 -8.41
CA LEU A 234 -19.00 10.56 -8.37
C LEU A 234 -18.22 10.43 -9.69
N LEU A 235 -18.22 9.25 -10.30
CA LEU A 235 -17.56 9.01 -11.59
C LEU A 235 -18.24 9.80 -12.73
N TRP A 236 -19.57 9.84 -12.72
CA TRP A 236 -20.35 10.64 -13.66
C TRP A 236 -20.08 12.14 -13.49
N LEU A 237 -20.11 12.63 -12.24
CA LEU A 237 -19.89 14.05 -11.93
C LEU A 237 -18.47 14.49 -12.30
N SER A 238 -17.46 13.70 -11.95
CA SER A 238 -16.06 13.97 -12.31
C SER A 238 -15.86 14.01 -13.81
N ARG A 239 -16.39 13.04 -14.57
CA ARG A 239 -16.31 13.05 -16.03
C ARG A 239 -16.95 14.30 -16.64
N ARG A 240 -18.09 14.76 -16.11
CA ARG A 240 -18.77 15.97 -16.61
C ARG A 240 -18.02 17.27 -16.30
N HIS A 241 -17.33 17.36 -15.16
CA HIS A 241 -16.66 18.59 -14.71
C HIS A 241 -15.18 18.68 -15.12
N VAL A 242 -14.50 17.53 -15.19
CA VAL A 242 -13.06 17.41 -15.44
C VAL A 242 -12.77 16.86 -16.84
N GLY A 243 -13.77 16.27 -17.51
CA GLY A 243 -13.62 15.62 -18.82
C GLY A 243 -13.18 14.15 -18.71
N ILE A 244 -12.78 13.70 -17.52
CA ILE A 244 -12.40 12.31 -17.24
C ILE A 244 -12.98 11.84 -15.91
N ASP A 245 -13.33 10.56 -15.82
CA ASP A 245 -13.79 10.01 -14.56
C ASP A 245 -12.69 9.96 -13.49
N ALA A 246 -13.07 10.14 -12.23
CA ALA A 246 -12.13 10.23 -11.11
C ALA A 246 -11.27 8.98 -10.88
N ALA A 247 -11.62 7.84 -11.50
CA ALA A 247 -10.80 6.62 -11.41
C ALA A 247 -9.55 6.70 -12.30
N LEU A 248 -9.62 7.47 -13.39
CA LEU A 248 -8.55 7.66 -14.36
C LEU A 248 -7.88 9.04 -14.29
N ASP A 249 -8.44 10.00 -13.54
CA ASP A 249 -7.85 11.34 -13.35
C ASP A 249 -6.44 11.29 -12.75
N ARG A 250 -5.45 11.79 -13.50
CA ARG A 250 -4.03 11.86 -13.11
C ARG A 250 -3.40 13.24 -13.25
N HIS A 251 -4.20 14.31 -13.22
CA HIS A 251 -3.64 15.66 -13.22
C HIS A 251 -2.57 15.81 -12.14
N ASN A 252 -1.41 16.30 -12.57
CA ASN A 252 -0.22 16.42 -11.74
C ASN A 252 -0.25 17.77 -11.04
N SER A 253 -0.67 17.79 -9.79
CA SER A 253 -0.78 19.01 -8.99
C SER A 253 -0.46 18.72 -7.53
N PHE A 254 -0.09 19.78 -6.79
CA PHE A 254 -0.08 19.79 -5.33
C PHE A 254 -1.42 20.24 -4.73
N LEU A 255 -2.40 20.52 -5.60
CA LEU A 255 -3.76 20.85 -5.23
C LEU A 255 -4.65 19.63 -5.38
N LEU A 256 -5.47 19.40 -4.36
CA LEU A 256 -6.40 18.28 -4.32
C LEU A 256 -7.60 18.57 -5.21
N ASN A 257 -7.90 17.66 -6.13
CA ASN A 257 -9.20 17.61 -6.79
C ASN A 257 -10.26 17.06 -5.81
N PRO A 258 -11.32 17.83 -5.45
CA PRO A 258 -12.33 17.40 -4.49
C PRO A 258 -13.10 16.15 -4.92
N LEU A 259 -13.44 16.01 -6.20
CA LEU A 259 -14.20 14.85 -6.71
C LEU A 259 -13.34 13.57 -6.67
N LYS A 260 -12.06 13.69 -7.04
CA LYS A 260 -11.08 12.61 -6.89
C LYS A 260 -10.86 12.24 -5.42
N LEU A 261 -10.83 13.24 -4.52
CA LEU A 261 -10.70 13.02 -3.08
C LEU A 261 -11.90 12.27 -2.53
N MET A 262 -13.13 12.69 -2.87
CA MET A 262 -14.36 12.02 -2.45
C MET A 262 -14.47 10.60 -2.99
N HIS A 263 -14.11 10.38 -4.26
CA HIS A 263 -14.07 9.07 -4.88
C HIS A 263 -13.15 8.12 -4.10
N HIS A 264 -11.91 8.51 -3.83
CA HIS A 264 -10.97 7.67 -3.10
C HIS A 264 -11.29 7.55 -1.60
N ALA A 265 -11.85 8.59 -0.99
CA ALA A 265 -12.31 8.56 0.40
C ALA A 265 -13.42 7.51 0.61
N SER A 266 -14.26 7.22 -0.40
CA SER A 266 -15.27 6.16 -0.31
C SER A 266 -14.64 4.79 -0.02
N PHE A 267 -13.58 4.42 -0.73
CA PHE A 267 -12.83 3.18 -0.51
C PHE A 267 -12.14 3.16 0.85
N PHE A 268 -11.56 4.29 1.27
CA PHE A 268 -10.95 4.44 2.59
C PHE A 268 -11.98 4.21 3.71
N MET A 269 -13.16 4.82 3.60
CA MET A 269 -14.22 4.69 4.61
C MET A 269 -14.77 3.27 4.67
N VAL A 270 -14.90 2.58 3.53
CA VAL A 270 -15.25 1.15 3.52
C VAL A 270 -14.17 0.31 4.19
N GLY A 271 -12.89 0.62 3.98
CA GLY A 271 -11.78 0.00 4.71
C GLY A 271 -11.91 0.14 6.23
N ALA A 272 -12.17 1.35 6.71
CA ALA A 272 -12.41 1.61 8.13
C ALA A 272 -13.66 0.88 8.68
N GLY A 273 -14.70 0.74 7.85
CA GLY A 273 -15.90 -0.06 8.16
C GLY A 273 -15.62 -1.57 8.24
N LEU A 274 -14.85 -2.11 7.29
CA LEU A 274 -14.45 -3.52 7.28
C LEU A 274 -13.67 -3.91 8.53
N TYR A 275 -12.87 -3.00 9.08
CA TYR A 275 -12.16 -3.23 10.33
C TYR A 275 -13.11 -3.41 11.53
N ARG A 276 -14.29 -2.78 11.54
CA ARG A 276 -15.32 -3.05 12.56
C ARG A 276 -15.94 -4.44 12.42
N LEU A 277 -16.02 -4.93 11.18
CA LEU A 277 -16.52 -6.26 10.85
C LEU A 277 -15.40 -7.32 10.77
N ARG A 278 -14.21 -7.04 11.32
CA ARG A 278 -13.05 -7.93 11.26
C ARG A 278 -13.32 -9.34 11.78
N GLY A 279 -14.21 -9.48 12.77
CA GLY A 279 -14.62 -10.79 13.32
C GLY A 279 -15.49 -11.61 12.36
N GLN A 280 -16.02 -11.01 11.29
CA GLN A 280 -16.87 -11.67 10.29
C GLN A 280 -16.17 -11.87 8.95
N LEU A 281 -14.85 -11.62 8.87
CA LEU A 281 -14.10 -11.68 7.60
C LEU A 281 -14.24 -13.03 6.88
N ASP A 282 -14.34 -14.14 7.61
CA ASP A 282 -14.58 -15.46 7.01
C ASP A 282 -15.91 -15.50 6.24
N ARG A 283 -17.00 -15.02 6.85
CA ARG A 283 -18.31 -14.91 6.19
C ARG A 283 -18.26 -13.93 5.02
N LEU A 284 -17.65 -12.76 5.23
CA LEU A 284 -17.53 -11.72 4.22
C LEU A 284 -16.68 -12.15 3.01
N SER A 285 -15.80 -13.14 3.16
CA SER A 285 -14.91 -13.62 2.10
C SER A 285 -15.50 -14.75 1.26
N ARG A 286 -16.64 -15.34 1.68
CA ARG A 286 -17.31 -16.43 0.95
C ARG A 286 -17.65 -16.08 -0.52
N PRO A 287 -18.28 -14.92 -0.83
CA PRO A 287 -18.63 -14.58 -2.21
C PRO A 287 -17.44 -14.09 -3.08
N ALA A 288 -16.21 -14.13 -2.58
CA ALA A 288 -15.05 -13.57 -3.29
C ALA A 288 -14.82 -14.15 -4.70
N PRO A 289 -14.90 -15.48 -4.94
CA PRO A 289 -14.76 -16.01 -6.30
C PRO A 289 -15.83 -15.50 -7.26
N TRP A 290 -17.06 -15.35 -6.77
CA TRP A 290 -18.16 -14.79 -7.56
C TRP A 290 -17.90 -13.34 -7.94
N TYR A 291 -17.43 -12.51 -7.00
CA TYR A 291 -17.08 -11.13 -7.30
C TYR A 291 -15.93 -11.02 -8.30
N LEU A 292 -14.89 -11.86 -8.17
CA LEU A 292 -13.80 -11.90 -9.13
C LEU A 292 -14.27 -12.35 -10.52
N ALA A 293 -15.09 -13.40 -10.61
CA ALA A 293 -15.66 -13.86 -11.86
C ALA A 293 -16.51 -12.78 -12.55
N MET A 294 -17.36 -12.07 -11.80
CA MET A 294 -18.18 -10.96 -12.30
C MET A 294 -17.36 -9.72 -12.67
N SER A 295 -16.21 -9.50 -12.05
CA SER A 295 -15.36 -8.35 -12.38
C SER A 295 -14.81 -8.42 -13.81
N VAL A 296 -14.67 -9.62 -14.39
CA VAL A 296 -14.13 -9.84 -15.74
C VAL A 296 -15.06 -9.27 -16.82
N PRO A 297 -16.33 -9.71 -16.99
CA PRO A 297 -17.22 -9.14 -18.00
C PRO A 297 -17.52 -7.66 -17.76
N VAL A 298 -17.61 -7.22 -16.50
CA VAL A 298 -17.79 -5.80 -16.14
C VAL A 298 -16.60 -4.97 -16.62
N PHE A 299 -15.37 -5.46 -16.42
CA PHE A 299 -14.17 -4.79 -16.91
C PHE A 299 -14.10 -4.76 -18.43
N VAL A 300 -14.39 -5.89 -19.11
CA VAL A 300 -14.39 -5.95 -20.58
C VAL A 300 -15.38 -4.93 -21.15
N GLY A 301 -16.60 -4.85 -20.60
CA GLY A 301 -17.58 -3.83 -21.00
C GLY A 301 -17.08 -2.41 -20.75
N ARG A 302 -16.44 -2.14 -19.59
CA ARG A 302 -15.85 -0.82 -19.31
C ARG A 302 -14.70 -0.47 -20.25
N ALA A 303 -13.79 -1.40 -20.49
CA ALA A 303 -12.63 -1.19 -21.37
C ALA A 303 -13.08 -0.93 -22.80
N TRP A 304 -14.10 -1.64 -23.27
CA TRP A 304 -14.72 -1.36 -24.57
C TRP A 304 -15.34 0.03 -24.64
N LEU A 305 -16.11 0.45 -23.62
CA LEU A 305 -16.66 1.80 -23.56
C LEU A 305 -15.57 2.88 -23.45
N LEU A 306 -14.52 2.68 -22.66
CA LEU A 306 -13.37 3.59 -22.58
C LEU A 306 -12.69 3.74 -23.95
N SER A 307 -12.51 2.63 -24.67
CA SER A 307 -11.91 2.64 -26.00
C SER A 307 -12.73 3.48 -26.98
N ARG A 308 -14.07 3.46 -26.86
CA ARG A 308 -14.98 4.29 -27.66
C ARG A 308 -14.98 5.74 -27.21
N ASP A 309 -15.02 5.98 -25.89
CA ASP A 309 -14.98 7.30 -25.27
C ASP A 309 -13.76 8.11 -25.70
N TRP A 310 -12.66 7.41 -25.92
CA TRP A 310 -11.41 7.98 -26.39
C TRP A 310 -11.46 8.52 -27.83
N VAL A 311 -12.22 7.85 -28.69
CA VAL A 311 -12.37 8.22 -30.10
C VAL A 311 -13.42 9.32 -30.25
N SER A 312 -14.54 9.15 -29.54
CA SER A 312 -15.63 10.12 -29.53
C SER A 312 -16.25 10.15 -28.13
N PRO A 313 -16.22 11.29 -27.43
CA PRO A 313 -16.74 11.39 -26.08
C PRO A 313 -18.18 10.89 -25.98
N LEU A 314 -18.39 9.83 -25.21
CA LEU A 314 -19.69 9.21 -24.96
C LEU A 314 -20.64 10.21 -24.28
N GLN A 315 -21.92 10.10 -24.60
CA GLN A 315 -22.98 10.93 -24.04
C GLN A 315 -24.16 10.07 -23.57
N GLY A 316 -25.07 10.67 -22.80
CA GLY A 316 -26.32 10.04 -22.36
C GLY A 316 -26.11 8.69 -21.67
N ALA A 317 -26.80 7.67 -22.16
CA ALA A 317 -26.81 6.33 -21.57
C ALA A 317 -25.45 5.62 -21.62
N GLU A 318 -24.66 5.79 -22.68
CA GLU A 318 -23.35 5.14 -22.83
C GLU A 318 -22.33 5.71 -21.82
N ALA A 319 -22.35 7.03 -21.62
CA ALA A 319 -21.54 7.66 -20.58
C ALA A 319 -21.94 7.19 -19.17
N LEU A 320 -23.23 6.90 -18.95
CA LEU A 320 -23.73 6.48 -17.64
C LEU A 320 -23.31 5.03 -17.41
N ALA A 321 -23.44 4.18 -18.43
CA ALA A 321 -22.94 2.81 -18.43
C ALA A 321 -21.43 2.78 -18.12
N LEU A 322 -20.64 3.67 -18.71
CA LEU A 322 -19.21 3.78 -18.41
C LEU A 322 -18.93 4.04 -16.91
N ALA A 323 -19.66 4.98 -16.31
CA ALA A 323 -19.55 5.29 -14.88
C ALA A 323 -20.03 4.12 -14.00
N VAL A 324 -21.15 3.48 -14.35
CA VAL A 324 -21.71 2.32 -13.63
C VAL A 324 -20.72 1.15 -13.64
N LEU A 325 -20.20 0.79 -14.82
CA LEU A 325 -19.24 -0.31 -14.94
C LEU A 325 -17.93 0.00 -14.20
N GLY A 326 -17.52 1.27 -14.12
CA GLY A 326 -16.35 1.70 -13.32
C GLY A 326 -16.54 1.49 -11.83
N ALA A 327 -17.68 1.95 -11.33
CA ALA A 327 -18.06 1.78 -9.94
C ALA A 327 -18.19 0.29 -9.56
N LEU A 328 -18.91 -0.49 -10.38
CA LEU A 328 -19.09 -1.93 -10.16
C LEU A 328 -17.75 -2.67 -10.20
N PHE A 329 -16.91 -2.42 -11.20
CA PHE A 329 -15.60 -3.06 -11.32
C PHE A 329 -14.76 -2.83 -10.05
N ALA A 330 -14.64 -1.58 -9.60
CA ALA A 330 -13.85 -1.23 -8.44
C ALA A 330 -14.31 -1.99 -7.17
N TRP A 331 -15.62 -2.04 -6.90
CA TRP A 331 -16.11 -2.73 -5.71
C TRP A 331 -16.07 -4.25 -5.81
N LEU A 332 -16.33 -4.82 -6.99
CA LEU A 332 -16.18 -6.26 -7.24
C LEU A 332 -14.73 -6.70 -7.00
N ILE A 333 -13.76 -5.92 -7.50
CA ILE A 333 -12.34 -6.19 -7.24
C ILE A 333 -11.98 -6.01 -5.77
N VAL A 334 -12.40 -4.92 -5.11
CA VAL A 334 -12.07 -4.69 -3.70
C VAL A 334 -12.49 -5.87 -2.83
N PHE A 335 -13.76 -6.28 -2.92
CA PHE A 335 -14.26 -7.38 -2.09
C PHE A 335 -13.79 -8.75 -2.58
N GLY A 336 -13.62 -8.93 -3.89
CA GLY A 336 -13.10 -10.15 -4.50
C GLY A 336 -11.64 -10.41 -4.09
N ALA A 337 -10.76 -9.42 -4.25
CA ALA A 337 -9.34 -9.56 -3.94
C ALA A 337 -9.09 -9.65 -2.42
N ILE A 338 -9.77 -8.84 -1.60
CA ILE A 338 -9.67 -8.97 -0.13
C ILE A 338 -10.13 -10.36 0.32
N GLY A 339 -11.26 -10.85 -0.18
CA GLY A 339 -11.75 -12.16 0.22
C GLY A 339 -10.91 -13.32 -0.33
N ALA A 340 -10.36 -13.20 -1.54
CA ALA A 340 -9.42 -14.18 -2.09
C ALA A 340 -8.12 -14.20 -1.27
N ALA A 341 -7.55 -13.05 -0.96
CA ALA A 341 -6.36 -12.96 -0.12
C ALA A 341 -6.59 -13.51 1.29
N HIS A 342 -7.77 -13.26 1.89
CA HIS A 342 -8.15 -13.82 3.18
C HIS A 342 -8.20 -15.35 3.15
N ARG A 343 -8.63 -15.94 2.03
CA ARG A 343 -8.68 -17.40 1.85
C ARG A 343 -7.31 -18.02 1.53
N LEU A 344 -6.50 -17.36 0.70
CA LEU A 344 -5.23 -17.87 0.19
C LEU A 344 -4.06 -17.64 1.16
N PHE A 345 -4.06 -16.53 1.90
CA PHE A 345 -2.93 -16.09 2.73
C PHE A 345 -3.28 -16.08 4.21
N ARG A 346 -3.69 -17.24 4.74
CA ARG A 346 -4.06 -17.41 6.16
C ARG A 346 -2.86 -17.53 7.10
N GLN A 347 -1.70 -17.91 6.58
CA GLN A 347 -0.50 -18.19 7.34
C GLN A 347 0.61 -17.18 7.04
N ALA A 348 1.57 -17.07 7.95
CA ALA A 348 2.76 -16.26 7.75
C ALA A 348 3.59 -16.82 6.59
N ASN A 349 3.81 -16.01 5.56
CA ASN A 349 4.70 -16.33 4.45
C ASN A 349 5.88 -15.34 4.46
N PRO A 350 7.14 -15.80 4.61
CA PRO A 350 8.30 -14.93 4.64
C PRO A 350 8.49 -14.11 3.36
N THR A 351 8.22 -14.71 2.20
CA THR A 351 8.30 -14.03 0.90
C THR A 351 7.27 -12.92 0.83
N LEU A 352 6.00 -13.19 1.12
CA LEU A 352 4.96 -12.15 1.11
C LEU A 352 5.23 -11.05 2.14
N SER A 353 5.80 -11.41 3.30
CA SER A 353 6.23 -10.44 4.30
C SER A 353 7.33 -9.55 3.75
N TYR A 354 8.33 -10.11 3.07
CA TYR A 354 9.41 -9.34 2.43
C TYR A 354 8.88 -8.42 1.31
N LEU A 355 7.92 -8.89 0.51
CA LEU A 355 7.28 -8.09 -0.53
C LEU A 355 6.49 -6.91 0.05
N ALA A 356 5.66 -7.18 1.07
CA ALA A 356 4.92 -6.14 1.77
C ALA A 356 5.86 -5.12 2.43
N ASP A 357 6.98 -5.61 2.96
CA ASP A 357 7.99 -4.83 3.65
C ASP A 357 8.84 -3.93 2.74
N SER A 358 9.06 -4.32 1.49
CA SER A 358 9.82 -3.57 0.50
C SER A 358 8.93 -2.64 -0.34
N SER A 359 7.64 -2.96 -0.45
CA SER A 359 6.64 -2.22 -1.25
C SER A 359 6.71 -0.71 -1.12
N TYR A 360 6.86 -0.19 0.10
CA TYR A 360 6.84 1.26 0.32
C TYR A 360 8.10 1.94 -0.18
N TRP A 361 9.26 1.30 -0.02
CA TRP A 361 10.51 1.84 -0.57
C TRP A 361 10.49 1.83 -2.10
N ILE A 362 10.11 0.68 -2.69
CA ILE A 362 10.01 0.54 -4.15
C ILE A 362 9.03 1.58 -4.70
N TYR A 363 7.87 1.76 -4.05
CA TYR A 363 6.91 2.80 -4.40
C TYR A 363 7.55 4.20 -4.44
N LEU A 364 8.43 4.55 -3.51
CA LEU A 364 9.10 5.86 -3.55
C LEU A 364 10.06 5.95 -4.74
N VAL A 365 10.93 4.96 -4.95
CA VAL A 365 12.10 5.10 -5.84
C VAL A 365 11.93 4.56 -7.25
N HIS A 366 10.85 3.83 -7.56
CA HIS A 366 10.72 3.13 -8.84
C HIS A 366 10.62 4.07 -10.05
N MET A 367 9.95 5.22 -9.93
CA MET A 367 9.70 6.09 -11.09
C MET A 367 10.96 6.67 -11.74
N PRO A 368 11.91 7.27 -10.99
CA PRO A 368 13.17 7.73 -11.60
C PRO A 368 13.92 6.62 -12.34
N VAL A 369 14.03 5.43 -11.73
CA VAL A 369 14.72 4.28 -12.32
C VAL A 369 14.02 3.82 -13.59
N LEU A 370 12.69 3.73 -13.53
CA LEU A 370 11.84 3.32 -14.64
C LEU A 370 11.97 4.29 -15.82
N GLY A 371 11.96 5.59 -15.55
CA GLY A 371 12.10 6.62 -16.58
C GLY A 371 13.45 6.58 -17.29
N LEU A 372 14.54 6.30 -16.55
CA LEU A 372 15.86 6.12 -17.14
C LEU A 372 15.90 4.88 -18.05
N ILE A 373 15.40 3.74 -17.57
CA ILE A 373 15.39 2.49 -18.37
C ILE A 373 14.53 2.67 -19.64
N GLN A 374 13.35 3.28 -19.53
CA GLN A 374 12.52 3.54 -20.71
C GLN A 374 13.16 4.54 -21.67
N GLY A 375 13.85 5.57 -21.16
CA GLY A 375 14.65 6.49 -21.97
C GLY A 375 15.70 5.75 -22.80
N ASP A 376 16.46 4.85 -22.17
CA ASP A 376 17.48 4.05 -22.86
C ASP A 376 16.84 3.10 -23.89
N LEU A 377 15.76 2.41 -23.50
CA LEU A 377 15.05 1.47 -24.38
C LEU A 377 14.32 2.15 -25.53
N PHE A 378 14.03 3.45 -25.44
CA PHE A 378 13.41 4.20 -26.55
C PHE A 378 14.31 4.23 -27.79
N LEU A 379 15.64 4.25 -27.60
CA LEU A 379 16.61 4.25 -28.71
C LEU A 379 16.80 2.88 -29.34
N VAL A 380 16.40 1.81 -28.65
CA VAL A 380 16.56 0.43 -29.14
C VAL A 380 15.36 0.05 -29.99
N PRO A 381 15.52 -0.27 -31.29
CA PRO A 381 14.40 -0.76 -32.09
C PRO A 381 13.83 -2.05 -31.51
N GLY A 382 12.51 -2.17 -31.40
CA GLY A 382 11.89 -3.40 -30.95
C GLY A 382 10.46 -3.24 -30.44
N HIS A 383 9.78 -4.37 -30.29
CA HIS A 383 8.40 -4.41 -29.82
C HIS A 383 8.30 -4.20 -28.31
N ALA A 384 7.22 -3.56 -27.84
CA ALA A 384 6.93 -3.36 -26.42
C ALA A 384 6.90 -4.66 -25.59
N ALA A 385 6.71 -5.82 -26.24
CA ALA A 385 6.52 -7.11 -25.59
C ALA A 385 7.74 -7.56 -24.78
N TRP A 386 8.95 -7.15 -25.18
CA TRP A 386 10.16 -7.41 -24.42
C TRP A 386 10.61 -6.18 -23.61
N LYS A 387 10.34 -4.96 -24.11
CA LYS A 387 10.72 -3.73 -23.41
C LYS A 387 9.98 -3.55 -22.07
N ILE A 388 8.69 -3.90 -22.03
CA ILE A 388 7.88 -3.83 -20.79
C ILE A 388 8.45 -4.77 -19.70
N PRO A 389 8.67 -6.08 -19.96
CA PRO A 389 9.33 -6.97 -18.99
C PRO A 389 10.72 -6.50 -18.57
N VAL A 390 11.56 -6.04 -19.50
CA VAL A 390 12.91 -5.53 -19.17
C VAL A 390 12.82 -4.32 -18.23
N THR A 391 11.94 -3.37 -18.55
CA THR A 391 11.68 -2.20 -17.69
C THR A 391 11.20 -2.62 -16.30
N LEU A 392 10.23 -3.54 -16.24
CA LEU A 392 9.66 -4.03 -14.98
C LEU A 392 10.71 -4.74 -14.13
N ILE A 393 11.43 -5.72 -14.70
CA ILE A 393 12.42 -6.53 -14.00
C ILE A 393 13.59 -5.66 -13.56
N GLY A 394 14.11 -4.79 -14.43
CA GLY A 394 15.21 -3.87 -14.10
C GLY A 394 14.84 -2.92 -12.97
N THR A 395 13.66 -2.30 -13.05
CA THR A 395 13.15 -1.40 -11.99
C THR A 395 12.99 -2.12 -10.67
N LEU A 396 12.41 -3.33 -10.68
CA LEU A 396 12.24 -4.14 -9.46
C LEU A 396 13.60 -4.60 -8.90
N ALA A 397 14.54 -5.01 -9.75
CA ALA A 397 15.88 -5.42 -9.31
C ALA A 397 16.61 -4.29 -8.57
N VAL A 398 16.60 -3.08 -9.13
CA VAL A 398 17.16 -1.88 -8.48
C VAL A 398 16.38 -1.53 -7.20
N GLY A 399 15.05 -1.63 -7.23
CA GLY A 399 14.19 -1.38 -6.07
C GLY A 399 14.46 -2.35 -4.90
N PHE A 400 14.59 -3.64 -5.18
CA PHE A 400 14.92 -4.67 -4.18
C PHE A 400 16.36 -4.54 -3.69
N GLY A 401 17.31 -4.31 -4.60
CA GLY A 401 18.72 -4.13 -4.25
C GLY A 401 18.92 -2.92 -3.34
N SER A 402 18.38 -1.76 -3.73
CA SER A 402 18.45 -0.53 -2.91
C SER A 402 17.72 -0.69 -1.57
N TYR A 403 16.58 -1.39 -1.53
CA TYR A 403 15.90 -1.71 -0.27
C TYR A 403 16.78 -2.54 0.66
N HIS A 404 17.40 -3.60 0.14
CA HIS A 404 18.21 -4.51 0.94
C HIS A 404 19.45 -3.81 1.51
N CYS A 405 20.12 -3.01 0.69
CA CYS A 405 21.38 -2.35 1.05
C CYS A 405 21.18 -1.08 1.89
N LEU A 406 20.20 -0.25 1.53
CA LEU A 406 20.08 1.11 2.09
C LEU A 406 18.99 1.24 3.16
N VAL A 407 18.03 0.31 3.22
CA VAL A 407 16.82 0.49 4.04
C VAL A 407 16.69 -0.60 5.11
N ARG A 408 16.69 -1.88 4.73
CA ARG A 408 16.18 -2.99 5.56
C ARG A 408 16.75 -3.02 6.98
N TYR A 409 18.03 -2.72 7.15
CA TYR A 409 18.73 -2.73 8.45
C TYR A 409 19.29 -1.37 8.85
N THR A 410 18.77 -0.27 8.29
CA THR A 410 19.29 1.07 8.55
C THR A 410 18.30 1.93 9.35
N ALA A 411 18.75 3.13 9.74
CA ALA A 411 17.87 4.14 10.35
C ALA A 411 16.69 4.51 9.44
N ILE A 412 16.87 4.43 8.11
CA ILE A 412 15.80 4.66 7.12
C ILE A 412 14.74 3.58 7.27
N GLY A 413 15.12 2.30 7.28
CA GLY A 413 14.16 1.20 7.51
C GLY A 413 13.46 1.28 8.85
N THR A 414 14.18 1.69 9.90
CA THR A 414 13.60 1.86 11.23
C THR A 414 12.52 2.95 11.26
N ARG A 415 12.72 4.06 10.53
CA ARG A 415 11.73 5.15 10.44
C ARG A 415 10.54 4.78 9.55
N LEU A 416 10.79 4.16 8.39
CA LEU A 416 9.73 3.80 7.43
C LEU A 416 8.90 2.59 7.89
N HIS A 417 9.57 1.54 8.36
CA HIS A 417 8.95 0.22 8.61
C HIS A 417 8.96 -0.18 10.08
N GLY A 418 9.84 0.40 10.91
CA GLY A 418 10.11 -0.04 12.28
C GLY A 418 11.41 -0.86 12.36
N ARG A 419 11.94 -1.04 13.58
CA ARG A 419 13.20 -1.75 13.81
C ARG A 419 13.08 -3.21 13.36
N ARG A 420 14.13 -3.72 12.71
CA ARG A 420 14.28 -5.12 12.34
C ARG A 420 15.60 -5.64 12.88
N GLU A 421 15.57 -6.88 13.35
CA GLU A 421 16.76 -7.56 13.83
C GLU A 421 17.29 -8.46 12.72
N ARG A 422 18.62 -8.50 12.57
CA ARG A 422 19.25 -9.57 11.80
C ARG A 422 19.13 -10.83 12.64
N THR A 423 18.43 -11.84 12.16
CA THR A 423 18.65 -13.19 12.63
C THR A 423 20.10 -13.52 12.30
N ALA A 424 20.95 -13.62 13.32
CA ALA A 424 22.31 -14.11 13.13
C ALA A 424 22.22 -15.50 12.48
N PRO A 425 23.07 -15.82 11.50
CA PRO A 425 23.17 -17.21 11.03
C PRO A 425 23.48 -18.07 12.25
N THR A 426 22.58 -18.98 12.60
CA THR A 426 22.89 -20.07 13.52
C THR A 426 23.90 -20.95 12.80
N TRP A 427 25.18 -20.65 12.98
CA TRP A 427 26.23 -21.62 12.75
C TRP A 427 25.98 -22.73 13.77
N SER A 428 25.26 -23.77 13.37
CA SER A 428 25.32 -25.05 14.08
C SER A 428 26.76 -25.52 13.89
N GLU A 429 27.56 -25.48 14.95
CA GLU A 429 28.85 -26.16 14.96
C GLU A 429 28.64 -27.62 14.53
N PRO A 430 29.40 -28.13 13.54
CA PRO A 430 29.29 -29.51 13.14
C PRO A 430 29.79 -30.43 14.27
N GLY A 431 28.84 -31.10 14.93
CA GLY A 431 29.04 -32.44 15.47
C GLY A 431 29.82 -32.58 16.78
N THR A 432 29.09 -32.57 17.91
CA THR A 432 29.29 -33.55 18.99
C THR A 432 27.96 -33.73 19.73
N ALA A 433 27.08 -34.56 19.17
CA ALA A 433 25.95 -35.11 19.91
C ALA A 433 25.75 -36.56 19.43
N LEU A 434 26.49 -37.48 20.04
CA LEU A 434 26.20 -38.91 19.98
C LEU A 434 24.81 -39.14 20.61
N PRO A 435 23.87 -39.83 19.94
CA PRO A 435 22.58 -40.13 20.54
C PRO A 435 22.75 -41.26 21.57
N LEU A 436 22.54 -40.95 22.85
CA LEU A 436 22.35 -41.98 23.88
C LEU A 436 20.99 -42.67 23.66
N LEU A 437 21.05 -43.90 23.15
CA LEU A 437 19.95 -44.84 23.04
C LEU A 437 19.39 -45.17 24.44
N HIS A 438 18.21 -44.66 24.77
CA HIS A 438 17.44 -45.15 25.92
C HIS A 438 16.67 -46.43 25.51
N LEU A 439 17.20 -47.58 25.95
CA LEU A 439 16.52 -48.88 25.95
C LEU A 439 15.26 -48.83 26.83
N LYS A 440 14.09 -49.04 26.22
CA LYS A 440 12.83 -49.33 26.95
C LYS A 440 12.76 -50.82 27.27
N HIS A 441 12.94 -51.17 28.55
CA HIS A 441 12.54 -52.49 29.05
C HIS A 441 11.02 -52.55 29.20
N ARG A 442 10.42 -53.58 28.61
CA ARG A 442 9.02 -53.97 28.69
C ARG A 442 8.93 -55.07 29.75
N GLN A 443 8.14 -54.87 30.80
CA GLN A 443 7.80 -55.93 31.77
C GLN A 443 6.28 -56.16 31.77
N VAL A 444 5.91 -57.43 31.96
CA VAL A 444 4.62 -58.06 31.66
C VAL A 444 3.83 -58.33 32.96
N ARG A 445 2.50 -58.12 32.88
CA ARG A 445 1.32 -58.66 33.63
C ARG A 445 1.44 -59.20 35.08
N SER A 446 0.49 -58.80 35.93
CA SER A 446 -0.56 -59.63 36.61
C SER A 446 -1.52 -58.69 37.39
N SER A 447 -2.83 -58.62 37.10
CA SER A 447 -3.99 -59.31 37.71
C SER A 447 -4.30 -58.99 39.19
N ASP A 448 -5.62 -58.86 39.44
CA ASP A 448 -6.36 -58.93 40.72
C ASP A 448 -6.33 -57.69 41.63
N GLN A 449 -7.35 -57.34 42.43
CA GLN A 449 -8.79 -57.58 42.56
C GLN A 449 -9.26 -56.53 43.61
N LYS A 450 -10.54 -56.14 43.55
CA LYS A 450 -11.46 -55.68 44.63
C LYS A 450 -10.90 -55.32 46.03
N ALA A 451 -11.33 -54.16 46.58
CA ALA A 451 -12.26 -54.02 47.73
C ALA A 451 -12.02 -52.75 48.58
N GLU A 452 -13.13 -52.05 48.87
CA GLU A 452 -13.53 -51.37 50.13
C GLU A 452 -12.52 -50.51 50.92
N LEU A 453 -12.71 -49.19 50.94
CA LEU A 453 -13.48 -48.43 51.94
C LEU A 453 -13.58 -46.95 51.54
#